data_AF-S5TM72-F1
#
_entry.id   AF-S5TM72-F1
#
_cell.length_a   1.000
_cell.length_b   1.000
_cell.length_c   1.000
_cell.angle_alpha   90.00
_cell.angle_beta   90.00
_cell.angle_gamma   90.00
#
_symmetry.space_group_name_H-M   'P 1'
#
loop_
_entity.id
_entity.type
_entity.pdbx_description
1 polymer ?
#
loop_
_entity_poly.entity_id
_entity_poly.type
_entity_poly.pdbx_seq_one_letter_code
_entity_poly.pdbx_strand_id
1 'polypeptide(L)'
;KVRGGRSKRLYLKTRSRMPYKLYHYQLRIQFVNHMEGIEPTLTISLTGTREESGNLRISFKEKILANRTHTFLITLDRDLGDLMLLRFHWEQEALWKNMWTRMQTLMSWSYRKPLLTVGKISIKA
;
A
#
# COMPACT_ATOMS: atom_id res chain seq x y z
N LYS A 1 9.64 44.24 17.51
CA LYS A 1 8.73 43.11 17.85
C LYS A 1 9.30 41.82 17.25
N VAL A 2 10.03 41.02 18.03
CA VAL A 2 10.67 39.78 17.55
C VAL A 2 9.58 38.72 17.37
N ARG A 3 9.43 38.16 16.15
CA ARG A 3 8.49 37.06 15.89
C ARG A 3 9.03 35.82 16.60
N GLY A 4 8.44 35.45 17.75
CA GLY A 4 8.74 34.18 18.41
C GLY A 4 8.49 33.02 17.44
N GLY A 5 9.50 32.18 17.23
CA GLY A 5 9.42 31.04 16.31
C GLY A 5 8.29 30.10 16.72
N ARG A 6 7.45 29.73 15.75
CA ARG A 6 6.33 28.79 15.96
C ARG A 6 6.91 27.42 16.36
N SER A 7 6.47 26.85 17.49
CA SER A 7 6.89 25.50 17.92
C SER A 7 6.53 24.46 16.84
N LYS A 8 7.51 23.62 16.45
CA LYS A 8 7.33 22.57 15.44
C LYS A 8 7.03 21.24 16.13
N ARG A 9 5.97 20.55 15.70
CA ARG A 9 5.63 19.20 16.18
C ARG A 9 6.25 18.16 15.27
N LEU A 10 6.88 17.15 15.86
CA LEU A 10 7.51 16.02 15.16
C LEU A 10 6.88 14.72 15.62
N TYR A 11 6.75 13.75 14.70
CA TYR A 11 6.13 12.45 14.95
C TYR A 11 7.00 11.34 14.36
N LEU A 12 7.13 10.23 15.09
CA LEU A 12 7.79 9.01 14.61
C LEU A 12 7.13 7.76 15.19
N LYS A 13 7.40 6.61 14.57
CA LYS A 13 7.05 5.28 15.10
C LYS A 13 8.31 4.63 15.68
N THR A 14 8.15 3.90 16.77
CA THR A 14 9.23 3.17 17.45
C THR A 14 8.83 1.72 17.69
N ARG A 15 9.82 0.85 17.93
CA ARG A 15 9.57 -0.49 18.46
C ARG A 15 9.04 -0.42 19.89
N SER A 16 8.44 -1.51 20.35
CA SER A 16 7.97 -1.66 21.73
C SER A 16 9.10 -1.91 22.74
N ARG A 17 10.27 -2.38 22.29
CA ARG A 17 11.44 -2.70 23.13
C ARG A 17 12.71 -2.12 22.52
N MET A 18 13.73 -1.93 23.36
CA MET A 18 15.06 -1.50 22.92
C MET A 18 15.72 -2.57 22.01
N PRO A 19 16.48 -2.16 20.97
CA PRO A 19 16.62 -0.79 20.46
C PRO A 19 15.34 -0.29 19.76
N TYR A 20 15.00 0.99 19.93
CA TYR A 20 13.71 1.56 19.50
C TYR A 20 13.63 2.01 18.03
N LYS A 21 14.77 2.05 17.33
CA LYS A 21 14.89 2.56 15.96
C LYS A 21 14.00 1.76 14.99
N LEU A 22 13.36 2.50 14.08
CA LEU A 22 12.67 1.97 12.90
C LEU A 22 13.12 2.77 11.67
N TYR A 23 13.00 2.16 10.51
CA TYR A 23 13.18 2.76 9.20
C TYR A 23 11.80 3.01 8.59
N HIS A 24 11.53 4.23 8.15
CA HIS A 24 10.23 4.68 7.66
C HIS A 24 10.28 4.80 6.14
N TYR A 25 9.35 4.15 5.46
CA TYR A 25 9.24 4.19 4.00
C TYR A 25 7.86 4.69 3.60
N GLN A 26 7.82 5.62 2.65
CA GLN A 26 6.59 6.11 2.05
C GLN A 26 6.34 5.41 0.72
N LEU A 27 5.30 4.58 0.66
CA LEU A 27 4.82 3.95 -0.56
C LEU A 27 3.63 4.74 -1.12
N ARG A 28 3.70 5.08 -2.41
CA ARG A 28 2.59 5.71 -3.14
C ARG A 28 2.21 4.86 -4.32
N ILE A 29 0.93 4.53 -4.44
CA ILE A 29 0.39 3.71 -5.52
C ILE A 29 -0.79 4.45 -6.15
N GLN A 30 -0.74 4.62 -7.47
CA GLN A 30 -1.86 5.13 -8.26
C GLN A 30 -2.53 3.97 -9.00
N PHE A 31 -3.82 3.76 -8.73
CA PHE A 31 -4.62 2.77 -9.46
C PHE A 31 -5.30 3.44 -10.65
N VAL A 32 -5.29 2.77 -11.79
CA VAL A 32 -5.90 3.28 -13.03
C VAL A 32 -7.37 2.88 -13.11
N ASN A 33 -7.70 1.64 -12.70
CA ASN A 33 -9.07 1.13 -12.77
C ASN A 33 -9.90 1.48 -11.55
N HIS A 34 -11.22 1.65 -11.79
CA HIS A 34 -12.20 1.75 -10.73
C HIS A 34 -12.52 0.35 -10.22
N MET A 35 -12.23 0.09 -8.95
CA MET A 35 -12.57 -1.17 -8.29
C MET A 35 -13.78 -0.92 -7.39
N GLU A 36 -14.95 -0.84 -8.00
CA GLU A 36 -16.18 -0.57 -7.26
C GLU A 36 -16.57 -1.79 -6.43
N GLY A 37 -16.57 -1.62 -5.11
CA GLY A 37 -16.97 -2.68 -4.18
C GLY A 37 -15.99 -3.84 -4.09
N ILE A 38 -14.67 -3.61 -4.22
CA ILE A 38 -13.65 -4.63 -3.89
C ILE A 38 -12.61 -3.99 -2.96
N GLU A 39 -12.34 -4.65 -1.84
CA GLU A 39 -11.21 -4.35 -0.97
C GLU A 39 -10.12 -5.42 -1.19
N PRO A 40 -9.17 -5.21 -2.12
CA PRO A 40 -8.14 -6.20 -2.37
C PRO A 40 -7.16 -6.24 -1.21
N THR A 41 -6.66 -7.43 -0.90
CA THR A 41 -5.51 -7.55 0.01
C THR A 41 -4.25 -7.41 -0.81
N LEU A 42 -3.45 -6.38 -0.51
CA LEU A 42 -2.17 -6.17 -1.15
C LEU A 42 -1.05 -6.76 -0.29
N THR A 43 -0.22 -7.59 -0.91
CA THR A 43 1.06 -8.02 -0.35
C THR A 43 2.19 -7.39 -1.14
N ILE A 44 3.12 -6.73 -0.46
CA ILE A 44 4.34 -6.20 -1.08
C ILE A 44 5.57 -6.81 -0.43
N SER A 45 6.70 -6.74 -1.13
CA SER A 45 8.01 -6.90 -0.50
C SER A 45 9.02 -5.91 -1.09
N LEU A 46 9.86 -5.37 -0.21
CA LEU A 46 10.93 -4.44 -0.54
C LEU A 46 12.24 -5.18 -0.48
N THR A 47 13.06 -5.06 -1.52
CA THR A 47 14.42 -5.58 -1.54
C THR A 47 15.36 -4.40 -1.71
N GLY A 48 16.30 -4.25 -0.79
CA GLY A 48 17.39 -3.28 -0.88
C GLY A 48 18.75 -3.97 -1.02
N THR A 49 19.82 -3.18 -1.02
CA THR A 49 21.20 -3.67 -1.21
C THR A 49 21.72 -4.53 -0.06
N ARG A 50 21.15 -4.39 1.15
CA ARG A 50 21.60 -5.10 2.35
C ARG A 50 20.65 -6.22 2.75
N GLU A 51 19.36 -5.95 2.72
CA GLU A 51 18.32 -6.85 3.22
C GLU A 51 17.01 -6.73 2.42
N GLU A 52 16.08 -7.64 2.70
CA GLU A 52 14.69 -7.55 2.26
C GLU A 52 13.71 -7.44 3.43
N SER A 53 12.55 -6.83 3.16
CA SER A 53 11.51 -6.62 4.17
C SER A 53 10.70 -7.88 4.51
N GLY A 54 10.77 -8.90 3.67
CA GLY A 54 9.76 -9.96 3.63
C GLY A 54 8.39 -9.45 3.14
N ASN A 55 7.35 -10.28 3.29
CA ASN A 55 6.00 -9.97 2.84
C ASN A 55 5.28 -9.05 3.82
N LEU A 56 4.89 -7.87 3.34
CA LEU A 56 4.13 -6.87 4.09
C LEU A 56 2.71 -6.81 3.52
N ARG A 57 1.72 -7.04 4.38
CA ARG A 57 0.30 -6.91 4.02
C ARG A 57 -0.15 -5.47 4.21
N ILE A 58 -0.78 -4.92 3.18
CA ILE A 58 -1.39 -3.59 3.17
C ILE A 58 -2.90 -3.77 3.01
N SER A 59 -3.64 -3.27 3.99
CA SER A 59 -5.10 -3.16 3.92
C SER A 59 -5.49 -1.75 3.50
N PHE A 60 -6.44 -1.66 2.56
CA PHE A 60 -7.04 -0.39 2.16
C PHE A 60 -8.20 -0.09 3.10
N LYS A 61 -8.15 1.06 3.78
CA LYS A 61 -9.28 1.53 4.61
C LYS A 61 -10.33 2.29 3.79
N GLU A 62 -9.95 2.73 2.60
CA GLU A 62 -10.79 3.52 1.70
C GLU A 62 -10.99 2.74 0.40
N LYS A 63 -12.15 2.95 -0.23
CA LYS A 63 -12.44 2.38 -1.55
C LYS A 63 -11.36 2.81 -2.54
N ILE A 64 -10.91 1.87 -3.36
CA ILE A 64 -9.94 2.15 -4.42
C ILE A 64 -10.67 2.87 -5.57
N LEU A 65 -10.52 4.19 -5.58
CA LEU A 65 -11.07 5.04 -6.64
C LEU A 65 -10.08 5.11 -7.80
N ALA A 66 -10.62 5.07 -9.03
CA ALA A 66 -9.82 5.22 -10.25
C ALA A 66 -9.03 6.53 -10.24
N ASN A 67 -7.80 6.47 -10.76
CA ASN A 67 -6.88 7.59 -10.90
C ASN A 67 -6.51 8.31 -9.60
N ARG A 68 -6.80 7.71 -8.44
CA ARG A 68 -6.34 8.23 -7.14
C ARG A 68 -5.03 7.59 -6.71
N THR A 69 -4.20 8.41 -6.07
CA THR A 69 -2.95 7.96 -5.45
C THR A 69 -3.20 7.69 -3.97
N HIS A 70 -2.99 6.45 -3.55
CA HIS A 70 -3.00 6.05 -2.15
C HIS A 70 -1.58 6.07 -1.60
N THR A 71 -1.43 6.56 -0.37
CA THR A 71 -0.13 6.69 0.30
C THR A 71 -0.12 5.89 1.59
N PHE A 72 0.94 5.11 1.79
CA PHE A 72 1.13 4.23 2.95
C PHE A 72 2.47 4.53 3.61
N LEU A 73 2.46 4.57 4.94
CA LEU A 73 3.67 4.58 5.75
C LEU A 73 3.99 3.14 6.16
N ILE A 74 5.16 2.66 5.73
CA ILE A 74 5.70 1.36 6.09
C ILE A 74 6.83 1.59 7.09
N THR A 75 6.90 0.76 8.14
CA THR A 75 7.97 0.86 9.13
C THR A 75 8.62 -0.50 9.32
N LEU A 76 9.95 -0.56 9.19
CA LEU A 76 10.74 -1.78 9.34
C LEU A 76 11.77 -1.62 10.45
N ASP A 77 12.09 -2.69 11.17
CA ASP A 77 13.12 -2.69 12.21
C ASP A 77 14.53 -3.01 11.70
N ARG A 78 14.66 -3.16 10.38
CA ARG A 78 15.89 -3.50 9.67
C ARG A 78 16.23 -2.45 8.60
N ASP A 79 17.53 -2.26 8.39
CA ASP A 79 18.06 -1.38 7.35
C ASP A 79 18.10 -2.14 6.03
N LEU A 80 17.31 -1.69 5.04
CA LEU A 80 17.34 -2.31 3.71
C LEU A 80 18.55 -1.82 2.88
N GLY A 81 19.22 -0.73 3.30
CA GLY A 81 20.16 -0.02 2.45
C GLY A 81 19.44 0.73 1.32
N ASP A 82 20.08 0.79 0.16
CA ASP A 82 19.48 1.41 -1.03
C ASP A 82 18.41 0.50 -1.61
N LEU A 83 17.19 1.02 -1.78
CA LEU A 83 16.07 0.25 -2.34
C LEU A 83 16.33 -0.10 -3.80
N MET A 84 16.19 -1.38 -4.14
CA MET A 84 16.44 -1.90 -5.48
C MET A 84 15.14 -2.36 -6.17
N LEU A 85 14.28 -3.07 -5.45
CA LEU A 85 13.09 -3.71 -6.02
C LEU A 85 11.88 -3.59 -5.09
N LEU A 86 10.72 -3.36 -5.69
CA LEU A 86 9.42 -3.53 -5.07
C LEU A 86 8.68 -4.66 -5.79
N ARG A 87 8.35 -5.72 -5.07
CA ARG A 87 7.40 -6.75 -5.52
C ARG A 87 6.02 -6.41 -5.01
N PHE A 88 5.03 -6.52 -5.89
CA PHE A 88 3.64 -6.19 -5.62
C PHE A 88 2.78 -7.39 -6.05
N HIS A 89 1.97 -7.90 -5.13
CA HIS A 89 1.06 -9.01 -5.37
C HIS A 89 -0.29 -8.71 -4.75
N TRP A 90 -1.36 -8.82 -5.51
CA TRP A 90 -2.70 -8.58 -5.00
C TRP A 90 -3.54 -9.84 -5.17
N GLU A 91 -4.34 -10.14 -4.16
CA GLU A 91 -5.29 -11.25 -4.22
C GLU A 91 -6.70 -10.73 -3.92
N GLN A 92 -7.66 -11.27 -4.68
CA GLN A 92 -9.07 -11.10 -4.38
C GLN A 92 -9.45 -12.07 -3.26
N GLU A 93 -9.97 -11.56 -2.15
CA GLU A 93 -10.52 -12.40 -1.08
C GLU A 93 -11.60 -13.33 -1.63
N ALA A 94 -11.66 -14.55 -1.07
CA ALA A 94 -12.62 -15.57 -1.47
C ALA A 94 -14.08 -15.10 -1.33
N LEU A 95 -14.37 -14.26 -0.33
CA LEU A 95 -15.70 -13.65 -0.14
C LEU A 95 -16.07 -12.75 -1.32
N TRP A 96 -15.12 -11.96 -1.82
CA TRP A 96 -15.31 -11.10 -3.00
C TRP A 96 -15.37 -11.88 -4.31
N LYS A 97 -14.70 -13.04 -4.42
CA LYS A 97 -14.83 -13.93 -5.59
C LYS A 97 -16.28 -14.37 -5.78
N ASN A 98 -16.95 -14.78 -4.70
CA ASN A 98 -18.34 -15.24 -4.75
C ASN A 98 -19.33 -14.10 -5.05
N MET A 99 -19.09 -12.92 -4.46
CA MET A 99 -19.90 -11.72 -4.74
C MET A 99 -19.75 -11.27 -6.20
N TRP A 100 -18.53 -11.36 -6.77
CA TRP A 100 -18.29 -11.07 -8.17
C TRP A 100 -19.01 -12.05 -9.10
N THR A 101 -18.93 -13.36 -8.83
CA THR A 101 -19.67 -14.38 -9.60
C THR A 101 -21.18 -14.13 -9.58
N ARG A 102 -21.72 -13.66 -8.45
CA ARG A 102 -23.14 -13.33 -8.30
C ARG A 102 -23.55 -12.04 -9.01
N MET A 103 -22.66 -11.04 -9.07
CA MET A 103 -22.85 -9.85 -9.91
C MET A 103 -22.83 -10.21 -11.41
N GLN A 104 -21.94 -11.12 -11.82
CA GLN A 104 -21.86 -11.61 -13.20
C GLN A 104 -23.14 -12.33 -13.66
N THR A 105 -23.80 -13.08 -12.78
CA THR A 105 -25.04 -13.80 -13.13
C THR A 105 -26.28 -12.90 -13.18
N LEU A 106 -26.28 -11.77 -12.48
CA LEU A 106 -27.41 -10.83 -12.44
C LEU A 106 -27.41 -9.82 -13.59
N MET A 107 -26.23 -9.47 -14.13
CA MET A 107 -26.10 -8.60 -15.30
C MET A 107 -25.41 -9.36 -16.43
N SER A 108 -26.20 -9.86 -17.39
CA SER A 108 -25.74 -10.55 -18.61
C SER A 108 -25.12 -9.61 -19.66
N TRP A 109 -24.33 -8.63 -19.22
CA TRP A 109 -23.49 -7.81 -20.09
C TRP A 109 -22.02 -8.10 -19.78
N SER A 110 -21.23 -8.28 -20.83
CA SER A 110 -19.85 -8.78 -20.80
C SER A 110 -18.91 -7.93 -19.94
N TYR A 111 -18.75 -8.27 -18.65
CA TYR A 111 -17.73 -7.68 -17.79
C TYR A 111 -16.56 -8.65 -17.59
N ARG A 112 -15.39 -8.21 -18.06
CA ARG A 112 -14.10 -8.91 -17.95
C ARG A 112 -13.71 -9.09 -16.47
N LYS A 113 -12.95 -10.14 -16.17
CA LYS A 113 -12.42 -10.42 -14.82
C LYS A 113 -11.78 -9.15 -14.20
N PRO A 114 -11.92 -8.91 -12.89
CA PRO A 114 -11.35 -7.74 -12.24
C PRO A 114 -9.84 -7.73 -12.45
N LEU A 115 -9.36 -6.79 -13.27
CA LEU A 115 -7.94 -6.58 -13.52
C LEU A 115 -7.51 -5.32 -12.76
N LEU A 116 -6.66 -5.51 -11.75
CA LEU A 116 -6.06 -4.39 -11.05
C LEU A 116 -4.92 -3.84 -11.92
N THR A 117 -5.14 -2.66 -12.47
CA THR A 117 -4.13 -1.94 -13.25
C THR A 117 -3.49 -0.88 -12.38
N VAL A 118 -2.19 -1.01 -12.14
CA VAL A 118 -1.38 -0.03 -11.44
C VAL A 118 -0.75 0.91 -12.46
N GLY A 119 -0.89 2.21 -12.25
CA GLY A 119 -0.32 3.23 -13.13
C GLY A 119 1.08 3.61 -12.71
N LYS A 120 1.22 4.11 -11.48
CA LYS A 120 2.50 4.57 -10.93
C LYS A 120 2.70 4.03 -9.53
N ILE A 121 3.89 3.48 -9.30
CA ILE A 121 4.35 3.13 -7.96
C ILE A 121 5.62 3.91 -7.68
N SER A 122 5.70 4.52 -6.51
CA SER A 122 6.91 5.18 -6.04
C SER A 122 7.13 4.89 -4.56
N ILE A 123 8.38 4.63 -4.21
CA ILE A 123 8.80 4.46 -2.83
C ILE A 123 9.87 5.49 -2.48
N LYS A 124 9.80 6.01 -1.25
CA LYS A 124 10.81 6.89 -0.67
C LYS A 124 11.19 6.37 0.72
N ALA A 125 12.48 6.38 1.01
CA ALA A 125 13.04 6.13 2.33
C ALA A 125 13.25 7.46 3.08
#